data_AF-A0A0D3DX93-F1
#
_entry.id   AF-A0A0D3DX93-F1
#
_cell.length_a   1.000
_cell.length_b   1.000
_cell.length_c   1.000
_cell.angle_alpha   90.00
_cell.angle_beta   90.00
_cell.angle_gamma   90.00
#
_symmetry.space_group_name_H-M   'P 1'
#
loop_
_entity.id
_entity.type
_entity.pdbx_description
1 polymer ?
#
loop_
_entity_poly.entity_id
_entity_poly.type
_entity_poly.pdbx_seq_one_letter_code
_entity_poly.pdbx_strand_id
1 'polypeptide(L)'
;MPSDEKEIWFRNFAQQFNWESGHTESVRQAFHEKVAESYTNQIYEWKQLWLKGKIPKNINTKVWEDLQVHWGKLETKEKSDKNSANHNSDRGGKCVFVHNLWACSMSSKEDQLVEANGGNPVDYVDVMREAYTNKKTCEIQDPLIRDVIELVQAKKAELLASQPMNSDDDSTAASNFKSTK
;
A
#
# COMPACT_ATOMS: atom_id res chain seq x y z
N MET A 1 -24.24 1.96 8.89
CA MET A 1 -25.43 2.56 9.53
C MET A 1 -26.29 3.21 8.44
N PRO A 2 -27.59 2.86 8.35
CA PRO A 2 -28.55 3.47 7.42
C PRO A 2 -28.61 5.00 7.59
N SER A 3 -28.92 5.73 6.50
CA SER A 3 -28.91 7.20 6.52
C SER A 3 -29.92 7.79 7.51
N ASP A 4 -31.10 7.17 7.62
CA ASP A 4 -32.18 7.67 8.47
C ASP A 4 -31.84 7.57 9.96
N GLU A 5 -31.13 6.52 10.36
CA GLU A 5 -30.68 6.36 11.75
C GLU A 5 -29.59 7.37 12.11
N LYS A 6 -28.67 7.68 11.18
CA LYS A 6 -27.59 8.65 11.40
C LYS A 6 -28.17 10.04 11.73
N GLU A 7 -29.20 10.44 11.00
CA GLU A 7 -29.89 11.71 11.22
C GLU A 7 -30.67 11.76 12.53
N ILE A 8 -31.25 10.64 12.98
CA ILE A 8 -31.89 10.57 14.30
C ILE A 8 -30.85 10.75 15.41
N TRP A 9 -29.68 10.11 15.28
CA TRP A 9 -28.61 10.21 16.26
C TRP A 9 -28.02 11.63 16.29
N PHE A 10 -27.81 12.24 15.13
CA PHE A 10 -27.35 13.62 15.04
C PHE A 10 -28.34 14.60 15.67
N ARG A 11 -29.65 14.43 15.45
CA ARG A 11 -30.67 15.27 16.09
C ARG A 11 -30.65 15.17 17.61
N ASN A 12 -30.52 13.97 18.16
CA ASN A 12 -30.41 13.78 19.62
C ASN A 12 -29.12 14.40 20.17
N PHE A 13 -28.02 14.26 19.45
CA PHE A 13 -26.75 14.92 19.79
C PHE A 13 -26.88 16.45 19.79
N ALA A 14 -27.50 17.02 18.76
CA ALA A 14 -27.72 18.46 18.64
C ALA A 14 -28.67 19.05 19.70
N GLN A 15 -29.44 18.22 20.41
CA GLN A 15 -30.26 18.68 21.54
C GLN A 15 -29.44 18.86 22.83
N GLN A 16 -28.32 18.16 22.97
CA GLN A 16 -27.51 18.20 24.18
C GLN A 16 -26.30 19.13 24.08
N PHE A 17 -25.90 19.48 22.86
CA PHE A 17 -24.71 20.28 22.59
C PHE A 17 -25.08 21.48 21.72
N ASN A 18 -24.49 22.63 22.06
CA ASN A 18 -24.69 23.88 21.32
C ASN A 18 -23.41 24.26 20.57
N TRP A 19 -23.58 24.86 19.39
CA TRP A 19 -22.51 25.42 18.56
C TRP A 19 -23.04 26.59 17.74
N GLU A 20 -22.15 27.42 17.19
CA GLU A 20 -22.54 28.51 16.30
C GLU A 20 -23.18 27.98 15.02
N SER A 21 -24.28 28.59 14.56
CA SER A 21 -25.08 28.08 13.45
C SER A 21 -24.28 27.87 12.15
N GLY A 22 -23.26 28.68 11.92
CA GLY A 22 -22.34 28.57 10.77
C GLY A 22 -21.49 27.29 10.76
N HIS A 23 -21.35 26.59 11.89
CA HIS A 23 -20.59 25.35 12.01
C HIS A 23 -21.46 24.09 11.93
N THR A 24 -22.77 24.21 11.75
CA THR A 24 -23.71 23.07 11.80
C THR A 24 -23.33 21.96 10.82
N GLU A 25 -22.93 22.30 9.60
CA GLU A 25 -22.55 21.28 8.61
C GLU A 25 -21.23 20.60 8.95
N SER A 26 -20.24 21.37 9.41
CA SER A 26 -18.95 20.83 9.85
C SER A 26 -19.10 19.89 11.05
N VAL A 27 -19.94 20.27 12.02
CA VAL A 27 -20.25 19.45 13.20
C VAL A 27 -21.01 18.19 12.78
N ARG A 28 -21.97 18.29 11.85
CA ARG A 28 -22.69 17.14 11.31
C ARG A 28 -21.76 16.16 10.62
N GLN A 29 -20.88 16.64 9.74
CA GLN A 29 -19.92 15.80 9.05
C GLN A 29 -18.98 15.09 10.03
N ALA A 30 -18.38 15.84 10.96
CA ALA A 30 -17.49 15.28 11.98
C ALA A 30 -18.20 14.25 12.87
N PHE A 31 -19.46 14.51 13.24
CA PHE A 31 -20.28 13.56 13.99
C PHE A 31 -20.51 12.27 13.20
N HIS A 32 -20.87 12.36 11.92
CA HIS A 32 -21.07 11.18 11.08
C HIS A 32 -19.79 10.34 10.91
N GLU A 33 -18.63 10.99 10.75
CA GLU A 33 -17.33 10.32 10.71
C GLU A 33 -17.05 9.59 12.02
N LYS A 34 -17.27 10.26 13.17
CA LYS A 34 -17.06 9.66 14.50
C LYS A 34 -18.03 8.53 14.82
N VAL A 35 -19.29 8.66 14.44
CA VAL A 35 -20.29 7.59 14.60
C VAL A 35 -19.94 6.40 13.71
N ALA A 36 -19.46 6.62 12.49
CA ALA A 36 -19.03 5.52 11.61
C ALA A 36 -17.84 4.74 12.20
N GLU A 37 -16.84 5.46 12.72
CA GLU A 37 -15.69 4.87 13.42
C GLU A 37 -16.15 4.08 14.67
N SER A 38 -16.97 4.71 15.52
CA SER A 38 -17.50 4.08 16.73
C SER A 38 -18.32 2.82 16.42
N TYR A 39 -19.20 2.87 15.41
CA TYR A 39 -20.01 1.74 15.01
C TYR A 39 -19.14 0.58 14.51
N THR A 40 -18.08 0.87 13.75
CA THR A 40 -17.13 -0.16 13.27
C THR A 40 -16.44 -0.87 14.42
N ASN A 41 -15.93 -0.10 15.39
CA ASN A 41 -15.31 -0.65 16.60
C ASN A 41 -16.31 -1.50 17.40
N GLN A 42 -17.56 -1.04 17.48
CA GLN A 42 -18.62 -1.74 18.19
C GLN A 42 -18.99 -3.08 17.55
N ILE A 43 -19.04 -3.17 16.21
CA ILE A 43 -19.22 -4.45 15.49
C ILE A 43 -18.13 -5.45 15.87
N TYR A 44 -16.87 -5.01 15.95
CA TYR A 44 -15.77 -5.88 16.36
C TYR A 44 -15.98 -6.41 17.78
N GLU A 45 -16.28 -5.53 18.75
CA GLU A 45 -16.56 -5.93 20.13
C GLU A 45 -17.74 -6.90 20.23
N TRP A 46 -18.81 -6.63 19.49
CA TRP A 46 -19.98 -7.50 19.41
C TRP A 46 -19.64 -8.87 18.84
N LYS A 47 -18.79 -8.94 17.82
CA LYS A 47 -18.28 -10.22 17.28
C LYS A 47 -17.48 -10.98 18.34
N GLN A 48 -16.64 -10.30 19.13
CA GLN A 48 -15.89 -10.93 20.23
C GLN A 48 -16.80 -11.46 21.34
N LEU A 49 -17.89 -10.74 21.66
CA LEU A 49 -18.88 -11.18 22.63
C LEU A 49 -19.67 -12.38 22.10
N TRP A 50 -20.07 -12.36 20.82
CA TRP A 50 -20.75 -13.46 20.16
C TRP A 50 -19.91 -14.75 20.22
N LEU A 51 -18.62 -14.68 19.90
CA LEU A 51 -17.69 -15.81 19.99
C LEU A 51 -17.57 -16.37 21.42
N LYS A 52 -17.81 -15.54 22.45
CA LYS A 52 -17.83 -15.91 23.87
C LYS A 52 -19.23 -16.34 24.36
N GLY A 53 -20.23 -16.41 23.47
CA GLY A 53 -21.61 -16.72 23.82
C GLY A 53 -22.33 -15.63 24.62
N LYS A 54 -21.86 -14.39 24.57
CA LYS A 54 -22.44 -13.25 25.31
C LYS A 54 -23.26 -12.34 24.39
N ILE A 55 -24.30 -11.74 24.94
CA ILE A 55 -25.15 -10.77 24.23
C ILE A 55 -24.67 -9.35 24.57
N PRO A 56 -24.39 -8.50 23.58
CA PRO A 56 -24.02 -7.10 23.80
C PRO A 56 -25.16 -6.27 24.41
N LYS A 57 -24.80 -5.22 25.15
CA LYS A 57 -25.78 -4.25 25.68
C LYS A 57 -26.21 -3.27 24.57
N ASN A 58 -27.48 -2.85 24.62
CA ASN A 58 -28.04 -1.77 23.78
C ASN A 58 -27.97 -2.02 22.26
N ILE A 59 -27.97 -3.28 21.82
CA ILE A 59 -28.08 -3.63 20.40
C ILE A 59 -29.54 -3.86 20.02
N ASN A 60 -29.94 -3.42 18.82
CA ASN A 60 -31.23 -3.78 18.25
C ASN A 60 -31.28 -5.29 17.98
N THR A 61 -32.33 -5.97 18.46
CA THR A 61 -32.48 -7.44 18.35
C THR A 61 -32.37 -7.94 16.92
N LYS A 62 -33.00 -7.25 15.96
CA LYS A 62 -32.97 -7.66 14.55
C LYS A 62 -31.56 -7.53 13.96
N VAL A 63 -30.88 -6.43 14.24
CA VAL A 63 -29.49 -6.21 13.80
C VAL A 63 -28.57 -7.27 14.40
N TRP A 64 -28.80 -7.66 15.66
CA TRP A 64 -28.04 -8.71 16.31
C TRP A 64 -28.23 -10.07 15.63
N GLU A 65 -29.46 -10.48 15.37
CA GLU A 65 -29.79 -11.72 14.66
C GLU A 65 -29.16 -11.76 13.26
N ASP A 66 -29.28 -10.67 12.49
CA ASP A 66 -28.70 -10.56 11.15
C ASP A 66 -27.16 -10.67 11.19
N LEU A 67 -26.51 -10.08 12.18
CA LEU A 67 -25.06 -10.17 12.38
C LEU A 67 -24.62 -11.60 12.73
N GLN A 68 -25.36 -12.29 13.60
CA GLN A 68 -25.07 -13.69 13.92
C GLN A 68 -25.18 -14.59 12.69
N VAL A 69 -26.23 -14.41 11.88
CA VAL A 69 -26.40 -15.13 10.61
C VAL A 69 -25.23 -14.84 9.68
N HIS A 70 -24.85 -13.56 9.52
CA HIS A 70 -23.73 -13.16 8.67
C HIS A 70 -22.40 -13.78 9.12
N TRP A 71 -22.04 -13.67 10.40
CA TRP A 71 -20.80 -14.24 10.93
C TRP A 71 -20.81 -15.78 10.94
N GLY A 72 -21.98 -16.41 10.94
CA GLY A 72 -22.15 -17.86 10.83
C GLY A 72 -21.80 -18.43 9.46
N LYS A 73 -21.93 -17.64 8.38
CA LYS A 73 -21.68 -18.07 6.99
C LYS A 73 -20.24 -18.54 6.80
N LEU A 74 -20.06 -19.66 6.10
CA LEU A 74 -18.74 -20.22 5.80
C LEU A 74 -17.86 -19.22 5.04
N GLU A 75 -18.40 -18.60 3.99
CA GLU A 75 -17.68 -17.59 3.19
C GLU A 75 -17.15 -16.42 4.03
N THR A 76 -17.91 -15.99 5.04
CA THR A 76 -17.52 -14.88 5.92
C THR A 76 -16.39 -15.29 6.86
N LYS A 77 -16.41 -16.53 7.35
CA LYS A 77 -15.33 -17.10 8.17
C LYS A 77 -14.06 -17.25 7.35
N GLU A 78 -14.14 -17.90 6.18
CA GLU A 78 -12.99 -18.10 5.29
C GLU A 78 -12.33 -16.77 4.89
N LYS A 79 -13.14 -15.76 4.54
CA LYS A 79 -12.62 -14.42 4.22
C LYS A 79 -11.94 -13.79 5.43
N SER A 80 -12.51 -13.92 6.62
CA SER A 80 -11.93 -13.41 7.87
C SER A 80 -10.60 -14.10 8.18
N ASP A 81 -10.53 -15.41 8.06
CA ASP A 81 -9.33 -16.21 8.34
C ASP A 81 -8.22 -15.91 7.34
N LYS A 82 -8.56 -15.81 6.05
CA LYS A 82 -7.62 -15.39 5.00
C LYS A 82 -7.06 -14.00 5.25
N ASN A 83 -7.91 -13.04 5.61
CA ASN A 83 -7.47 -11.68 5.92
C ASN A 83 -6.58 -11.64 7.15
N SER A 84 -6.93 -12.39 8.20
CA SER A 84 -6.11 -12.53 9.41
C SER A 84 -4.74 -13.14 9.10
N ALA A 85 -4.71 -14.23 8.32
CA ALA A 85 -3.48 -14.88 7.89
C ALA A 85 -2.60 -13.95 7.04
N ASN A 86 -3.20 -13.15 6.15
CA ASN A 86 -2.47 -12.16 5.35
C ASN A 86 -1.88 -11.04 6.22
N HIS A 87 -2.67 -10.50 7.15
CA HIS A 87 -2.23 -9.45 8.06
C HIS A 87 -1.09 -9.91 8.98
N ASN A 88 -1.18 -11.16 9.47
CA ASN A 88 -0.17 -11.77 10.34
C ASN A 88 0.87 -12.58 9.56
N SER A 89 0.95 -12.40 8.24
CA SER A 89 1.89 -13.16 7.43
C SER A 89 3.32 -12.76 7.78
N ASP A 90 4.17 -13.76 8.04
CA ASP A 90 5.58 -13.57 8.37
C ASP A 90 6.45 -13.29 7.12
N ARG A 91 5.83 -13.13 5.95
CA ARG A 91 6.49 -12.84 4.66
C ARG A 91 7.69 -13.78 4.38
N GLY A 92 7.58 -15.04 4.82
CA GLY A 92 8.66 -16.04 4.74
C GLY A 92 9.83 -15.78 5.68
N GLY A 93 9.60 -15.23 6.87
CA GLY A 93 10.63 -14.86 7.84
C GLY A 93 11.36 -13.55 7.53
N LYS A 94 10.90 -12.80 6.52
CA LYS A 94 11.60 -11.59 6.00
C LYS A 94 11.14 -10.29 6.68
N CYS A 95 10.50 -10.42 7.84
CA CYS A 95 10.01 -9.33 8.67
C CYS A 95 9.03 -8.37 7.95
N VAL A 96 8.65 -7.31 8.67
CA VAL A 96 7.80 -6.22 8.18
C VAL A 96 8.48 -5.54 6.99
N PHE A 97 7.68 -5.18 5.98
CA PHE A 97 8.16 -4.40 4.85
C PHE A 97 8.59 -3.00 5.29
N VAL A 98 9.82 -2.61 4.96
CA VAL A 98 10.41 -1.33 5.37
C VAL A 98 10.91 -0.58 4.14
N HIS A 99 10.56 0.70 4.00
CA HIS A 99 11.11 1.60 2.99
C HIS A 99 11.55 2.93 3.65
N ASN A 100 12.47 3.65 3.02
CA ASN A 100 13.15 4.83 3.58
C ASN A 100 12.79 6.15 2.87
N LEU A 101 11.74 6.15 2.03
CA LEU A 101 11.32 7.32 1.25
C LEU A 101 10.47 8.34 2.02
N TRP A 102 10.13 8.07 3.29
CA TRP A 102 9.23 8.93 4.06
C TRP A 102 7.93 9.22 3.30
N ALA A 103 7.56 10.49 3.13
CA ALA A 103 6.38 10.91 2.39
C ALA A 103 6.60 10.99 0.86
N CYS A 104 7.71 10.47 0.35
CA CYS A 104 8.02 10.44 -1.08
C CYS A 104 7.56 9.10 -1.70
N SER A 105 6.95 9.17 -2.88
CA SER A 105 6.60 7.97 -3.64
C SER A 105 7.81 7.43 -4.41
N MET A 106 7.73 6.17 -4.86
CA MET A 106 8.75 5.59 -5.75
C MET A 106 8.91 6.40 -7.04
N SER A 107 7.80 6.81 -7.67
CA SER A 107 7.82 7.60 -8.91
C SER A 107 8.43 8.97 -8.69
N SER A 108 8.05 9.66 -7.61
CA SER A 108 8.66 10.95 -7.26
C SER A 108 10.15 10.82 -6.98
N LYS A 109 10.60 9.68 -6.44
CA LYS A 109 12.02 9.40 -6.23
C LYS A 109 12.74 9.12 -7.55
N GLU A 110 12.10 8.42 -8.48
CA GLU A 110 12.60 8.20 -9.83
C GLU A 110 12.79 9.53 -10.56
N ASP A 111 11.79 10.41 -10.54
CA ASP A 111 11.87 11.75 -11.14
C ASP A 111 13.07 12.55 -10.59
N GLN A 112 13.28 12.52 -9.26
CA GLN A 112 14.44 13.16 -8.61
C GLN A 112 15.78 12.58 -9.10
N LEU A 113 15.83 11.27 -9.31
CA LEU A 113 17.06 10.61 -9.79
C LEU A 113 17.30 10.91 -11.27
N VAL A 114 16.26 10.96 -12.10
CA VAL A 114 16.35 11.35 -13.52
C VAL A 114 16.82 12.79 -13.64
N GLU A 115 16.25 13.71 -12.85
CA GLU A 115 16.69 15.12 -12.82
C GLU A 115 18.17 15.23 -12.39
N ALA A 116 18.56 14.52 -11.33
CA ALA A 116 19.96 14.47 -10.87
C ALA A 116 20.90 13.84 -11.92
N ASN A 117 20.39 12.95 -12.77
CA ASN A 117 21.11 12.31 -13.88
C ASN A 117 21.08 13.14 -15.18
N GLY A 118 20.76 14.45 -15.08
CA GLY A 118 20.73 15.36 -16.22
C GLY A 118 19.58 15.10 -17.19
N GLY A 119 18.47 14.54 -16.70
CA GLY A 119 17.30 14.18 -17.49
C GLY A 119 17.38 12.80 -18.13
N ASN A 120 18.46 12.04 -17.91
CA ASN A 120 18.60 10.69 -18.46
C ASN A 120 17.83 9.67 -17.61
N PRO A 121 17.10 8.72 -18.23
CA PRO A 121 16.42 7.65 -17.52
C PRO A 121 17.37 6.88 -16.58
N VAL A 122 16.87 6.53 -15.40
CA VAL A 122 17.62 5.77 -14.38
C VAL A 122 17.12 4.34 -14.34
N ASP A 123 18.01 3.38 -14.08
CA ASP A 123 17.61 1.98 -13.87
C ASP A 123 16.72 1.88 -12.63
N TYR A 124 15.55 1.26 -12.76
CA TYR A 124 14.62 1.09 -11.65
C TYR A 124 15.24 0.29 -10.47
N VAL A 125 16.24 -0.55 -10.72
CA VAL A 125 17.02 -1.22 -9.66
C VAL A 125 17.74 -0.21 -8.78
N ASP A 126 18.23 0.91 -9.34
CA ASP A 126 18.89 1.96 -8.58
C ASP A 126 17.86 2.80 -7.79
N VAL A 127 16.67 3.04 -8.37
CA VAL A 127 15.55 3.65 -7.65
C VAL A 127 15.15 2.81 -6.43
N MET A 128 15.03 1.49 -6.60
CA MET A 128 14.78 0.57 -5.49
C MET A 128 15.92 0.60 -4.48
N ARG A 129 17.18 0.53 -4.91
CA ARG A 129 18.31 0.56 -3.97
C ARG A 129 18.24 1.78 -3.07
N GLU A 130 18.04 2.96 -3.64
CA GLU A 130 17.95 4.21 -2.90
C GLU A 130 16.71 4.27 -1.98
N ALA A 131 15.58 3.71 -2.41
CA ALA A 131 14.34 3.67 -1.62
C ALA A 131 14.42 2.77 -0.38
N TYR A 132 15.19 1.68 -0.45
CA TYR A 132 15.25 0.67 0.60
C TYR A 132 16.56 0.70 1.41
N THR A 133 17.54 1.50 1.01
CA THR A 133 18.80 1.67 1.73
C THR A 133 18.63 2.60 2.93
N ASN A 134 19.10 2.17 4.08
CA ASN A 134 19.18 3.01 5.27
C ASN A 134 20.39 3.93 5.17
N LYS A 135 20.19 5.25 5.31
CA LYS A 135 21.26 6.25 5.19
C LYS A 135 22.36 6.17 6.27
N LYS A 136 22.09 5.53 7.41
CA LYS A 136 23.05 5.38 8.52
C LYS A 136 23.89 4.12 8.37
N THR A 137 23.27 2.99 8.01
CA THR A 137 23.98 1.71 7.85
C THR A 137 24.48 1.49 6.43
N CYS A 138 23.98 2.26 5.46
CA CYS A 138 24.21 2.09 4.02
C CYS A 138 23.82 0.70 3.49
N GLU A 139 22.90 0.01 4.18
CA GLU A 139 22.41 -1.32 3.80
C GLU A 139 20.92 -1.29 3.43
N ILE A 140 20.54 -2.17 2.50
CA ILE A 140 19.14 -2.43 2.14
C ILE A 140 18.48 -3.14 3.32
N GLN A 141 17.52 -2.49 3.98
CA GLN A 141 16.92 -3.03 5.21
C GLN A 141 15.93 -4.16 4.97
N ASP A 142 15.16 -4.10 3.90
CA ASP A 142 14.18 -5.13 3.58
C ASP A 142 14.88 -6.37 2.97
N PRO A 143 14.84 -7.54 3.62
CA PRO A 143 15.54 -8.73 3.14
C PRO A 143 15.02 -9.25 1.80
N LEU A 144 13.72 -9.13 1.52
CA LEU A 144 13.15 -9.55 0.25
C LEU A 144 13.66 -8.67 -0.89
N ILE A 145 13.69 -7.35 -0.67
CA ILE A 145 14.17 -6.41 -1.68
C ILE A 145 15.67 -6.62 -1.94
N ARG A 146 16.44 -6.93 -0.89
CA ARG A 146 17.85 -7.30 -1.01
C ARG A 146 18.02 -8.47 -1.97
N ASP A 147 17.31 -9.57 -1.74
CA ASP A 147 17.35 -10.77 -2.60
C ASP A 147 16.91 -10.47 -4.04
N VAL A 148 15.88 -9.64 -4.22
CA VAL A 148 15.38 -9.25 -5.55
C VAL A 148 16.42 -8.43 -6.32
N ILE A 149 17.05 -7.45 -5.68
CA ILE A 149 18.09 -6.63 -6.30
C ILE A 149 19.29 -7.50 -6.69
N GLU A 150 19.74 -8.38 -5.80
CA GLU A 150 20.83 -9.31 -6.06
C GLU A 150 20.53 -10.24 -7.25
N LEU A 151 19.33 -10.82 -7.29
CA LEU A 151 18.88 -11.69 -8.38
C LEU A 151 18.85 -10.95 -9.73
N VAL A 152 18.30 -9.73 -9.76
CA VAL A 152 18.21 -8.94 -11.00
C VAL A 152 19.61 -8.55 -11.48
N GLN A 153 20.50 -8.14 -10.58
CA GLN A 153 21.88 -7.81 -10.92
C GLN A 153 22.64 -9.03 -11.47
N ALA A 154 22.49 -10.19 -10.84
CA ALA A 154 23.10 -11.45 -11.30
C ALA A 154 22.64 -11.80 -12.72
N LYS A 155 21.32 -11.75 -12.99
CA LYS A 155 20.78 -12.01 -14.33
C LYS A 155 21.24 -10.97 -15.36
N LYS A 156 21.33 -9.70 -14.98
CA LYS A 156 21.85 -8.64 -15.87
C LYS A 156 23.30 -8.91 -16.25
N ALA A 157 24.13 -9.34 -15.29
CA ALA A 157 25.53 -9.69 -15.55
C ALA A 157 25.66 -10.92 -16.47
N GLU A 158 24.86 -11.96 -16.24
CA GLU A 158 24.85 -13.18 -17.07
C GLU A 158 24.46 -12.89 -18.54
N LEU A 159 23.44 -12.05 -18.74
CA LEU A 159 23.00 -11.62 -20.07
C LEU A 159 24.09 -10.82 -20.80
N LEU A 160 24.78 -9.91 -20.10
CA LEU A 160 25.87 -9.13 -20.68
C LEU A 160 27.09 -10.01 -21.03
N ALA A 161 27.41 -11.00 -20.19
CA ALA A 161 28.50 -11.94 -20.44
C ALA A 161 28.22 -12.89 -21.62
N SER A 162 26.95 -13.14 -21.92
CA SER A 162 26.52 -14.00 -23.03
C SER A 162 26.41 -13.25 -24.37
N GLN A 163 26.65 -11.93 -24.38
CA GLN A 163 26.54 -11.10 -25.57
C GLN A 163 27.81 -11.28 -26.45
N PRO A 164 27.69 -11.67 -27.73
CA PRO A 164 28.85 -11.84 -28.61
C PRO A 164 29.55 -10.50 -28.86
N MET A 165 30.88 -10.49 -28.74
CA MET A 165 31.75 -9.38 -29.15
C MET A 165 31.71 -9.23 -30.67
N ASN A 166 30.85 -8.37 -31.20
CA ASN A 166 30.99 -7.92 -32.58
C ASN A 166 32.08 -6.85 -32.63
N SER A 167 33.31 -7.28 -32.84
CA SER A 167 34.40 -6.42 -33.31
C SER A 167 34.25 -6.29 -34.82
N ASP A 168 33.57 -5.24 -35.29
CA ASP A 168 33.70 -4.83 -36.70
C ASP A 168 35.05 -4.11 -36.83
N ASP A 169 36.07 -4.91 -37.15
CA ASP A 169 37.41 -4.47 -37.50
C ASP A 169 37.41 -3.91 -38.94
N ASP A 170 38.30 -2.95 -39.11
CA ASP A 170 38.54 -2.04 -40.24
C ASP A 170 38.44 -2.67 -41.64
N SER A 171 37.70 -2.02 -42.55
CA SER A 171 37.87 -2.24 -43.99
C SER A 171 37.95 -0.91 -44.73
N THR A 172 39.18 -0.48 -44.92
CA THR A 172 39.60 0.64 -45.76
C THR A 172 39.21 0.38 -47.22
N ALA A 173 38.08 0.93 -47.68
CA ALA A 173 37.73 0.95 -49.10
C ALA A 173 38.25 2.22 -49.77
N ALA A 174 39.48 2.16 -50.28
CA ALA A 174 40.02 3.17 -51.19
C ALA A 174 39.20 3.21 -52.49
N SER A 175 38.47 4.31 -52.72
CA SER A 175 37.81 4.59 -54.00
C SER A 175 38.64 5.60 -54.80
N ASN A 176 39.21 5.12 -55.91
CA ASN A 176 39.96 5.90 -56.87
C ASN A 176 39.08 6.97 -57.52
N PHE A 177 39.48 8.24 -57.35
CA PHE A 177 39.08 9.33 -58.23
C PHE A 177 39.68 9.09 -59.63
N LYS A 178 38.84 9.10 -60.68
CA LYS A 178 39.30 9.43 -62.04
C LYS A 178 38.49 10.59 -62.59
N SER A 179 39.25 11.61 -62.95
CA SER A 179 38.84 12.94 -63.37
C SER A 179 38.34 12.96 -64.81
N THR A 180 37.35 13.81 -65.05
CA THR A 180 36.81 14.22 -66.34
C THR A 180 37.85 14.95 -67.19
N LYS A 181 37.89 14.63 -68.50
CA LYS A 181 38.00 15.65 -69.55
C LYS A 181 37.39 15.15 -70.85
#